data_AF-A0A519V2J7-F1
#
_entry.id   AF-A0A519V2J7-F1
#
_cell.length_a   1.000
_cell.length_b   1.000
_cell.length_c   1.000
_cell.angle_alpha   90.00
_cell.angle_beta   90.00
_cell.angle_gamma   90.00
#
_symmetry.space_group_name_H-M   'P 1'
#
loop_
_entity.id
_entity.type
_entity.pdbx_description
1 polymer ?
#
loop_
_entity_poly.entity_id
_entity_poly.type
_entity_poly.pdbx_seq_one_letter_code
_entity_poly.pdbx_strand_id
1 'polypeptide(L)'
;LMVQVENEYGSYGNDKAYMNIIKSNLQEAGFTVPLFHCDGPSQLKADHPEGLFAVVNFGSNPEANFKALRDIQPTGPLMCGEYYPGWFDSWGRPHHKGDTKRIVNELKYMLDQKASFSIYMVHGGTTFATYTGANSPPYLPQTSSYDYDAPIDEAGNPTEKFYALRELFGKYLQEGEELTAIPASQKFQTLAPVKFKFFAALNQNLPKAALSEMPMLMEDLNQDFGCVMYKANIPAGAKTTLTFEEIHDYALVYIDNKLIGSLDRRKNKFNIELPARSKTTQLSVLVEATGRVNYGGHMHDRKGIHGSVFLIDGTKKTEVKNWKNYPVRLGDVTIPVKYQTFSTQRPEAGFYKGTFVVNAIENTYLNLSKWNKGLVWVNGHCLSRYWSIGPTQTMLVPKSWLRKGLNEVVVFDLYGSAKPELTFLAHPILDQVNEAQPQKHKSTNQKWDATALTPTAEGSFENNNKWQTVTFKPSTARYFALEALSEQKGQPFTTIAEINLYDAKGNEIPRTNWKVVFADSEEIGGDDGSAVNVFDLQFTSIWHTEWENRSPKPPHQIVIDLGKNYELGSVKVLPRQDNANGRIKDYKIYLSTTLFKGL
;
A
#
# COMPACT_ATOMS: atom_id res chain seq x y z
N LEU A 1 -4.03 26.38 17.27
CA LEU A 1 -5.26 27.02 16.79
C LEU A 1 -6.46 26.07 16.87
N MET A 2 -6.31 24.79 16.48
CA MET A 2 -7.33 23.74 16.66
C MET A 2 -6.63 22.40 16.96
N VAL A 3 -7.37 21.40 17.41
CA VAL A 3 -6.89 20.02 17.64
C VAL A 3 -7.90 19.02 17.06
N GLN A 4 -7.40 17.99 16.37
CA GLN A 4 -8.22 16.95 15.79
C GLN A 4 -8.57 15.87 16.82
N VAL A 5 -9.81 15.38 16.77
CA VAL A 5 -10.34 14.24 17.53
C VAL A 5 -10.43 13.06 16.57
N GLU A 6 -9.62 12.02 16.82
CA GLU A 6 -9.49 10.89 15.89
C GLU A 6 -9.02 11.35 14.49
N ASN A 7 -9.08 10.50 13.47
CA ASN A 7 -8.68 10.74 12.10
C ASN A 7 -9.45 9.82 11.14
N GLU A 8 -10.37 10.38 10.35
CA GLU A 8 -11.18 9.64 9.37
C GLU A 8 -11.82 8.37 9.93
N TYR A 9 -12.35 8.44 11.16
CA TYR A 9 -12.91 7.29 11.85
C TYR A 9 -14.08 6.65 11.09
N GLY A 10 -14.82 7.44 10.30
CA GLY A 10 -15.86 6.95 9.40
C GLY A 10 -15.37 5.98 8.31
N SER A 11 -14.06 5.94 8.04
CA SER A 11 -13.41 4.94 7.16
C SER A 11 -13.09 3.63 7.89
N TYR A 12 -13.22 3.59 9.22
CA TYR A 12 -13.02 2.41 10.06
C TYR A 12 -14.33 1.90 10.69
N GLY A 13 -15.15 2.80 11.23
CA GLY A 13 -16.36 2.48 11.99
C GLY A 13 -17.32 3.67 12.11
N ASN A 14 -18.22 3.61 13.07
CA ASN A 14 -19.22 4.67 13.34
C ASN A 14 -19.63 4.76 14.82
N ASP A 15 -18.74 4.31 15.73
CA ASP A 15 -18.95 4.36 17.17
C ASP A 15 -18.76 5.78 17.73
N LYS A 16 -19.89 6.48 17.87
CA LYS A 16 -19.93 7.83 18.45
C LYS A 16 -19.57 7.86 19.94
N ALA A 17 -19.75 6.77 20.68
CA ALA A 17 -19.36 6.71 22.08
C ALA A 17 -17.84 6.72 22.21
N TYR A 18 -17.16 5.95 21.35
CA TYR A 18 -15.70 6.02 21.21
C TYR A 18 -15.21 7.42 20.86
N MET A 19 -15.77 8.07 19.84
CA MET A 19 -15.40 9.44 19.45
C MET A 19 -15.54 10.44 20.61
N ASN A 20 -16.61 10.33 21.40
CA ASN A 20 -16.81 11.16 22.60
C ASN A 20 -15.82 10.88 23.73
N ILE A 21 -15.35 9.64 23.88
CA ILE A 21 -14.28 9.31 24.82
C ILE A 21 -12.97 9.97 24.37
N ILE A 22 -12.60 9.88 23.09
CA ILE A 22 -11.36 10.51 22.57
C ILE A 22 -11.41 12.04 22.74
N LYS A 23 -12.56 12.65 22.42
CA LYS A 23 -12.81 14.08 22.67
C LYS A 23 -12.58 14.44 24.14
N SER A 24 -13.17 13.69 25.07
CA SER A 24 -13.07 13.94 26.51
C SER A 24 -11.63 13.80 26.99
N ASN A 25 -10.92 12.76 26.53
CA ASN A 25 -9.50 12.56 26.86
C ASN A 25 -8.62 13.74 26.41
N LEU A 26 -8.88 14.33 25.24
CA LEU A 26 -8.15 15.52 24.78
C LEU A 26 -8.45 16.74 25.66
N GLN A 27 -9.70 16.92 26.10
CA GLN A 27 -10.06 17.99 27.03
C GLN A 27 -9.41 17.81 28.40
N GLU A 28 -9.43 16.60 28.94
CA GLU A 28 -8.77 16.25 30.21
C GLU A 28 -7.24 16.40 30.14
N ALA A 29 -6.64 16.14 28.98
CA ALA A 29 -5.22 16.40 28.72
C ALA A 29 -4.88 17.90 28.67
N GLY A 30 -5.88 18.79 28.68
CA GLY A 30 -5.71 20.24 28.77
C GLY A 30 -5.83 20.98 27.43
N PHE A 31 -6.31 20.36 26.36
CA PHE A 31 -6.56 21.07 25.10
C PHE A 31 -7.82 21.95 25.20
N THR A 32 -7.62 23.27 25.25
CA THR A 32 -8.70 24.28 25.39
C THR A 32 -9.06 24.99 24.08
N VAL A 33 -8.48 24.58 22.96
CA VAL A 33 -8.76 25.13 21.61
C VAL A 33 -9.93 24.39 20.94
N PRO A 34 -10.52 24.91 19.85
CA PRO A 34 -11.55 24.19 19.11
C PRO A 34 -11.11 22.79 18.72
N LEU A 35 -11.97 21.82 19.01
CA LEU A 35 -11.81 20.43 18.63
C LEU A 35 -12.62 20.15 17.36
N PHE A 36 -12.03 19.39 16.43
CA PHE A 36 -12.68 19.02 15.17
C PHE A 36 -12.46 17.54 14.85
N HIS A 37 -13.31 16.95 14.02
CA HIS A 37 -13.04 15.65 13.39
C HIS A 37 -13.00 15.81 11.87
N CYS A 38 -12.29 14.93 11.18
CA CYS A 38 -12.21 14.92 9.72
C CYS A 38 -12.65 13.57 9.17
N ASP A 39 -13.32 13.58 8.01
CA ASP A 39 -13.71 12.39 7.27
C ASP A 39 -13.88 12.71 5.77
N GLY A 40 -13.87 11.67 4.94
CA GLY A 40 -14.28 11.77 3.55
C GLY A 40 -15.77 12.14 3.40
N PRO A 41 -16.19 12.68 2.24
CA PRO A 41 -17.54 13.19 2.00
C PRO A 41 -18.66 12.16 2.23
N SER A 42 -18.37 10.88 1.97
CA SER A 42 -19.36 9.81 2.09
C SER A 42 -19.49 9.29 3.53
N GLN A 43 -18.42 9.39 4.31
CA GLN A 43 -18.29 8.89 5.68
C GLN A 43 -18.80 9.91 6.71
N LEU A 44 -18.59 11.21 6.44
CA LEU A 44 -18.92 12.33 7.34
C LEU A 44 -20.30 12.24 8.00
N LYS A 45 -21.32 11.85 7.25
CA LYS A 45 -22.70 11.83 7.76
C LYS A 45 -22.95 10.74 8.79
N ALA A 46 -22.29 9.59 8.66
CA ALA A 46 -22.50 8.48 9.57
C ALA A 46 -21.87 8.76 10.94
N ASP A 47 -20.70 9.40 10.95
CA ASP A 47 -19.84 9.47 12.13
C ASP A 47 -19.87 10.82 12.87
N HIS A 48 -20.49 11.88 12.32
CA HIS A 48 -20.52 13.21 12.96
C HIS A 48 -20.97 13.17 14.44
N PRO A 49 -20.07 13.45 15.41
CA PRO A 49 -20.38 13.49 16.84
C PRO A 49 -20.92 14.86 17.23
N GLU A 50 -21.82 14.91 18.21
CA GLU A 50 -22.42 16.16 18.65
C GLU A 50 -21.37 17.12 19.26
N GLY A 51 -21.42 18.38 18.84
CA GLY A 51 -20.57 19.45 19.37
C GLY A 51 -19.10 19.34 18.99
N LEU A 52 -18.76 18.67 17.88
CA LEU A 52 -17.47 18.79 17.22
C LEU A 52 -17.61 19.54 15.90
N PHE A 53 -16.60 20.35 15.56
CA PHE A 53 -16.53 20.97 14.24
C PHE A 53 -16.22 19.89 13.19
N ALA A 54 -17.00 19.83 12.11
CA ALA A 54 -16.79 18.87 11.03
C ALA A 54 -15.89 19.47 9.95
N VAL A 55 -14.92 18.67 9.50
CA VAL A 55 -13.96 19.00 8.44
C VAL A 55 -14.02 17.89 7.39
N VAL A 56 -14.00 18.23 6.10
CA VAL A 56 -14.05 17.23 5.02
C VAL A 56 -12.68 17.02 4.39
N ASN A 57 -12.31 15.78 4.07
CA ASN A 57 -11.07 15.46 3.36
C ASN A 57 -11.35 15.09 1.90
N PHE A 58 -10.56 15.58 0.95
CA PHE A 58 -10.73 15.28 -0.48
C PHE A 58 -9.52 15.68 -1.33
N GLY A 59 -9.30 14.95 -2.44
CA GLY A 59 -8.24 15.28 -3.42
C GLY A 59 -8.73 15.95 -4.71
N SER A 60 -10.04 16.18 -4.86
CA SER A 60 -10.63 16.85 -6.03
C SER A 60 -12.03 17.37 -5.76
N ASN A 61 -12.55 18.21 -6.67
CA ASN A 61 -13.94 18.68 -6.70
C ASN A 61 -14.42 19.34 -5.38
N PRO A 62 -13.82 20.49 -4.99
CA PRO A 62 -14.15 21.16 -3.73
C PRO A 62 -15.62 21.57 -3.59
N GLU A 63 -16.29 21.94 -4.68
CA GLU A 63 -17.71 22.33 -4.68
C GLU A 63 -18.61 21.20 -4.16
N ALA A 64 -18.47 20.00 -4.73
CA ALA A 64 -19.29 18.85 -4.35
C ALA A 64 -19.01 18.42 -2.89
N ASN A 65 -17.74 18.43 -2.48
CA ASN A 65 -17.34 18.03 -1.14
C ASN A 65 -17.80 19.02 -0.05
N PHE A 66 -17.72 20.33 -0.30
CA PHE A 66 -18.28 21.31 0.62
C PHE A 66 -19.80 21.29 0.67
N LYS A 67 -20.47 20.91 -0.43
CA LYS A 67 -21.90 20.62 -0.38
C LYS A 67 -22.21 19.45 0.56
N ALA A 68 -21.42 18.37 0.51
CA ALA A 68 -21.58 17.24 1.43
C ALA A 68 -21.36 17.67 2.90
N LEU A 69 -20.36 18.51 3.17
CA LEU A 69 -20.15 19.09 4.50
C LEU A 69 -21.36 19.92 4.97
N ARG A 70 -21.97 20.72 4.08
CA ARG A 70 -23.16 21.53 4.41
C ARG A 70 -24.40 20.70 4.76
N ASP A 71 -24.51 19.49 4.27
CA ASP A 71 -25.62 18.59 4.58
C ASP A 71 -25.62 18.16 6.07
N ILE A 72 -24.48 18.26 6.78
CA ILE A 72 -24.34 17.98 8.22
C ILE A 72 -23.98 19.20 9.07
N GLN A 73 -23.31 20.18 8.47
CA GLN A 73 -22.89 21.43 9.11
C GLN A 73 -23.40 22.62 8.27
N PRO A 74 -24.69 22.98 8.41
CA PRO A 74 -25.35 23.95 7.52
C PRO A 74 -24.78 25.37 7.59
N THR A 75 -24.13 25.72 8.71
CA THR A 75 -23.54 27.04 8.96
C THR A 75 -22.10 26.92 9.44
N GLY A 76 -21.38 28.04 9.60
CA GLY A 76 -19.99 28.05 10.04
C GLY A 76 -18.97 27.90 8.90
N PRO A 77 -17.67 27.86 9.21
CA PRO A 77 -16.61 27.85 8.20
C PRO A 77 -16.61 26.55 7.38
N LEU A 78 -16.13 26.64 6.14
CA LEU A 78 -15.77 25.49 5.31
C LEU A 78 -14.29 25.20 5.51
N MET A 79 -13.95 23.93 5.70
CA MET A 79 -12.56 23.51 5.79
C MET A 79 -12.35 22.18 5.08
N CYS A 80 -11.34 22.13 4.21
CA CYS A 80 -10.75 20.90 3.72
C CYS A 80 -9.61 20.50 4.66
N GLY A 81 -9.76 19.41 5.42
CA GLY A 81 -8.75 19.00 6.42
C GLY A 81 -7.49 18.47 5.76
N GLU A 82 -7.68 17.72 4.69
CA GLU A 82 -6.63 17.15 3.87
C GLU A 82 -7.01 17.32 2.40
N TYR A 83 -6.35 18.27 1.75
CA TYR A 83 -6.37 18.41 0.30
C TYR A 83 -5.17 17.68 -0.29
N TYR A 84 -5.42 16.63 -1.08
CA TYR A 84 -4.37 15.76 -1.61
C TYR A 84 -3.84 16.25 -2.99
N PRO A 85 -2.66 16.91 -3.08
CA PRO A 85 -2.13 17.47 -4.34
C PRO A 85 -1.34 16.44 -5.17
N GLY A 86 -1.21 15.22 -4.68
CA GLY A 86 -0.46 14.11 -5.24
C GLY A 86 -0.85 12.86 -4.44
N TRP A 87 -0.01 11.83 -4.39
CA TRP A 87 -0.30 10.61 -3.65
C TRP A 87 0.97 9.85 -3.26
N PHE A 88 0.85 8.93 -2.30
CA PHE A 88 1.96 8.08 -1.88
C PHE A 88 2.13 6.86 -2.81
N ASP A 89 3.36 6.35 -2.91
CA ASP A 89 3.66 5.19 -3.75
C ASP A 89 3.62 3.86 -2.99
N SER A 90 3.32 2.79 -3.73
CA SER A 90 3.40 1.41 -3.27
C SER A 90 4.44 0.62 -4.04
N TRP A 91 5.12 -0.32 -3.36
CA TRP A 91 6.14 -1.14 -4.01
C TRP A 91 5.54 -2.00 -5.15
N GLY A 92 6.14 -1.89 -6.34
CA GLY A 92 5.74 -2.56 -7.57
C GLY A 92 4.70 -1.80 -8.39
N ARG A 93 4.28 -0.59 -7.99
CA ARG A 93 3.34 0.27 -8.73
C ARG A 93 4.05 1.48 -9.34
N PRO A 94 3.51 2.13 -10.38
CA PRO A 94 4.05 3.38 -10.90
C PRO A 94 4.07 4.49 -9.84
N HIS A 95 4.93 5.48 -10.04
CA HIS A 95 4.99 6.69 -9.21
C HIS A 95 3.76 7.59 -9.49
N HIS A 96 3.08 8.02 -8.44
CA HIS A 96 1.90 8.89 -8.56
C HIS A 96 2.27 10.33 -8.87
N LYS A 97 1.44 11.00 -9.66
CA LYS A 97 1.56 12.43 -9.97
C LYS A 97 0.21 13.12 -9.89
N GLY A 98 0.20 14.36 -9.44
CA GLY A 98 -0.97 15.23 -9.39
C GLY A 98 -0.88 16.37 -10.41
N ASP A 99 -1.95 16.58 -11.18
CA ASP A 99 -2.02 17.65 -12.18
C ASP A 99 -1.99 19.03 -11.51
N THR A 100 -0.88 19.76 -11.70
CA THR A 100 -0.65 21.09 -11.13
C THR A 100 -1.74 22.08 -11.52
N LYS A 101 -2.26 22.03 -12.76
CA LYS A 101 -3.28 22.98 -13.23
C LYS A 101 -4.61 22.77 -12.52
N ARG A 102 -5.09 21.53 -12.44
CA ARG A 102 -6.27 21.16 -11.65
C ARG A 102 -6.12 21.64 -10.20
N ILE A 103 -4.98 21.36 -9.58
CA ILE A 103 -4.72 21.71 -8.18
C ILE A 103 -4.79 23.22 -7.94
N VAL A 104 -4.14 24.03 -8.78
CA VAL A 104 -4.21 25.49 -8.70
C VAL A 104 -5.66 25.98 -8.81
N ASN A 105 -6.44 25.44 -9.75
CA ASN A 105 -7.83 25.84 -9.94
C ASN A 105 -8.73 25.47 -8.75
N GLU A 106 -8.54 24.28 -8.17
CA GLU A 106 -9.31 23.83 -7.01
C GLU A 106 -8.97 24.60 -5.74
N LEU A 107 -7.68 24.86 -5.46
CA LEU A 107 -7.29 25.71 -4.34
C LEU A 107 -7.77 27.15 -4.54
N LYS A 108 -7.72 27.68 -5.77
CA LYS A 108 -8.28 28.99 -6.10
C LYS A 108 -9.77 29.04 -5.78
N TYR A 109 -10.54 28.03 -6.19
CA TYR A 109 -11.97 27.94 -5.87
C TYR A 109 -12.21 28.01 -4.36
N MET A 110 -11.45 27.24 -3.56
CA MET A 110 -11.58 27.27 -2.10
C MET A 110 -11.28 28.66 -1.51
N LEU A 111 -10.24 29.33 -1.99
CA LEU A 111 -9.89 30.69 -1.58
C LEU A 111 -10.98 31.70 -1.95
N ASP A 112 -11.54 31.62 -3.16
CA ASP A 112 -12.66 32.48 -3.61
C ASP A 112 -13.90 32.31 -2.73
N GLN A 113 -14.15 31.09 -2.24
CA GLN A 113 -15.24 30.78 -1.30
C GLN A 113 -14.90 31.12 0.16
N LYS A 114 -13.71 31.67 0.44
CA LYS A 114 -13.18 31.89 1.80
C LYS A 114 -13.16 30.61 2.65
N ALA A 115 -13.02 29.45 2.00
CA ALA A 115 -12.85 28.17 2.66
C ALA A 115 -11.39 27.99 3.11
N SER A 116 -11.21 27.36 4.26
CA SER A 116 -9.89 26.96 4.76
C SER A 116 -9.48 25.62 4.13
N PHE A 117 -8.19 25.35 4.05
CA PHE A 117 -7.68 24.05 3.65
C PHE A 117 -6.31 23.78 4.28
N SER A 118 -5.94 22.51 4.37
CA SER A 118 -4.57 22.06 4.65
C SER A 118 -4.12 21.11 3.54
N ILE A 119 -2.94 21.38 2.96
CA ILE A 119 -2.41 20.61 1.83
C ILE A 119 -1.66 19.39 2.37
N TYR A 120 -2.18 18.20 2.09
CA TYR A 120 -1.61 16.92 2.50
C TYR A 120 -1.07 16.18 1.26
N MET A 121 0.23 16.20 0.94
CA MET A 121 1.33 16.83 1.65
C MET A 121 1.81 18.11 0.97
N VAL A 122 2.14 19.14 1.75
CA VAL A 122 2.93 20.28 1.26
C VAL A 122 4.41 19.91 1.07
N HIS A 123 4.93 19.07 1.98
CA HIS A 123 6.23 18.39 1.93
C HIS A 123 6.03 17.05 2.64
N GLY A 124 6.22 15.92 1.96
CA GLY A 124 6.06 14.62 2.60
C GLY A 124 7.35 14.04 3.17
N GLY A 125 8.48 14.25 2.49
CA GLY A 125 9.80 13.82 2.97
C GLY A 125 10.07 12.32 2.77
N THR A 126 10.66 11.68 3.77
CA THR A 126 11.05 10.26 3.72
C THR A 126 10.48 9.53 4.94
N THR A 127 9.87 8.36 4.73
CA THR A 127 9.56 7.45 5.83
C THR A 127 10.81 6.63 6.18
N PHE A 128 11.59 7.14 7.13
CA PHE A 128 12.84 6.51 7.54
C PHE A 128 12.63 5.16 8.28
N ALA A 129 13.73 4.43 8.44
CA ALA A 129 13.82 3.17 9.16
C ALA A 129 12.79 2.11 8.71
N THR A 130 12.04 1.54 9.66
CA THR A 130 11.03 0.50 9.43
C THR A 130 9.60 1.04 9.50
N TYR A 131 9.43 2.36 9.49
CA TYR A 131 8.16 3.04 9.77
C TYR A 131 7.18 3.10 8.59
N THR A 132 7.57 2.57 7.42
CA THR A 132 6.68 2.44 6.25
C THR A 132 5.45 1.60 6.60
N GLY A 133 4.27 2.10 6.26
CA GLY A 133 3.01 1.36 6.44
C GLY A 133 2.58 0.60 5.19
N ALA A 134 1.31 0.23 5.15
CA ALA A 134 0.68 -0.46 4.04
C ALA A 134 -0.83 -0.18 4.01
N ASN A 135 -1.43 -0.22 2.82
CA ASN A 135 -2.88 -0.33 2.67
C ASN A 135 -3.27 -1.81 2.52
N SER A 136 -4.50 -2.17 2.89
CA SER A 136 -5.03 -3.52 2.68
C SER A 136 -6.56 -3.55 2.85
N PRO A 137 -7.29 -4.41 2.10
CA PRO A 137 -6.85 -5.27 0.99
C PRO A 137 -6.85 -4.55 -0.36
N PRO A 138 -6.13 -5.01 -1.40
CA PRO A 138 -5.02 -5.95 -1.32
C PRO A 138 -3.85 -5.37 -0.52
N TYR A 139 -2.97 -6.20 0.02
CA TYR A 139 -1.81 -5.71 0.77
C TYR A 139 -0.85 -4.94 -0.15
N LEU A 140 -0.78 -3.62 0.04
CA LEU A 140 0.03 -2.68 -0.74
C LEU A 140 1.01 -1.96 0.20
N PRO A 141 2.23 -2.49 0.37
CA PRO A 141 3.23 -1.84 1.22
C PRO A 141 3.73 -0.56 0.55
N GLN A 142 3.73 0.53 1.32
CA GLN A 142 4.14 1.84 0.85
C GLN A 142 5.66 1.90 0.67
N THR A 143 6.12 2.72 -0.28
CA THR A 143 7.56 2.93 -0.47
C THR A 143 8.16 3.79 0.63
N SER A 144 9.48 3.85 0.67
CA SER A 144 10.21 4.67 1.65
C SER A 144 10.22 6.15 1.33
N SER A 145 10.19 6.51 0.04
CA SER A 145 10.04 7.91 -0.35
C SER A 145 8.61 8.32 -0.07
N TYR A 146 8.44 9.43 0.63
CA TYR A 146 7.16 10.09 0.82
C TYR A 146 7.15 11.42 0.07
N ASP A 147 7.81 11.46 -1.10
CA ASP A 147 7.84 12.63 -2.00
C ASP A 147 6.43 13.14 -2.31
N TYR A 148 5.49 12.21 -2.51
CA TYR A 148 4.06 12.45 -2.67
C TYR A 148 3.71 13.22 -3.96
N ASP A 149 4.67 13.53 -4.84
CA ASP A 149 4.55 14.61 -5.83
C ASP A 149 4.06 15.91 -5.16
N ALA A 150 4.56 16.19 -3.95
CA ALA A 150 4.20 17.36 -3.19
C ALA A 150 4.73 18.65 -3.86
N PRO A 151 4.19 19.83 -3.49
CA PRO A 151 4.80 21.11 -3.87
C PRO A 151 6.28 21.20 -3.49
N ILE A 152 6.68 20.61 -2.36
CA ILE A 152 8.08 20.55 -1.92
C ILE A 152 8.52 19.08 -1.94
N ASP A 153 9.55 18.78 -2.74
CA ASP A 153 10.02 17.41 -2.98
C ASP A 153 10.55 16.70 -1.71
N GLU A 154 10.84 15.40 -1.80
CA GLU A 154 11.39 14.59 -0.70
C GLU A 154 12.61 15.25 0.00
N ALA A 155 13.42 16.01 -0.72
CA ALA A 155 14.62 16.63 -0.20
C ALA A 155 14.45 18.10 0.21
N GLY A 156 13.24 18.65 0.14
CA GLY A 156 12.93 20.00 0.59
C GLY A 156 13.11 21.09 -0.48
N ASN A 157 13.17 20.75 -1.77
CA ASN A 157 13.28 21.73 -2.85
C ASN A 157 11.90 22.12 -3.41
N PRO A 158 11.72 23.38 -3.84
CA PRO A 158 10.51 23.81 -4.51
C PRO A 158 10.36 23.13 -5.89
N THR A 159 9.19 22.58 -6.17
CA THR A 159 8.83 22.02 -7.49
C THR A 159 8.07 23.06 -8.33
N GLU A 160 7.78 22.73 -9.60
CA GLU A 160 6.89 23.56 -10.45
C GLU A 160 5.54 23.82 -9.78
N LYS A 161 5.01 22.82 -9.05
CA LYS A 161 3.77 22.91 -8.29
C LYS A 161 3.88 23.93 -7.15
N PHE A 162 5.01 23.98 -6.43
CA PHE A 162 5.25 25.03 -5.43
C PHE A 162 5.21 26.43 -6.02
N TYR A 163 5.88 26.67 -7.15
CA TYR A 163 5.90 28.00 -7.75
C TYR A 163 4.50 28.44 -8.19
N ALA A 164 3.72 27.52 -8.80
CA ALA A 164 2.35 27.80 -9.21
C ALA A 164 1.42 28.11 -8.01
N LEU A 165 1.53 27.33 -6.93
CA LEU A 165 0.76 27.57 -5.71
C LEU A 165 1.18 28.85 -4.99
N ARG A 166 2.49 29.15 -4.96
CA ARG A 166 3.02 30.39 -4.39
C ARG A 166 2.49 31.61 -5.15
N GLU A 167 2.45 31.56 -6.48
CA GLU A 167 1.86 32.62 -7.30
C GLU A 167 0.37 32.81 -7.00
N LEU A 168 -0.38 31.71 -6.86
CA LEU A 168 -1.78 31.77 -6.45
C LEU A 168 -1.94 32.45 -5.09
N PHE A 169 -1.23 31.99 -4.06
CA PHE A 169 -1.38 32.50 -2.69
C PHE A 169 -0.95 33.96 -2.55
N GLY A 170 0.03 34.41 -3.34
CA GLY A 170 0.41 35.83 -3.39
C GLY A 170 -0.75 36.76 -3.76
N LYS A 171 -1.80 36.26 -4.41
CA LYS A 171 -3.00 37.03 -4.80
C LYS A 171 -4.07 37.13 -3.70
N TYR A 172 -3.90 36.39 -2.59
CA TYR A 172 -4.86 36.31 -1.48
C TYR A 172 -4.29 36.79 -0.14
N LEU A 173 -3.12 37.44 -0.17
CA LEU A 173 -2.53 38.10 1.00
C LEU A 173 -3.37 39.29 1.46
N GLN A 174 -3.28 39.61 2.75
CA GLN A 174 -3.88 40.86 3.26
C GLN A 174 -3.12 42.08 2.74
N GLU A 175 -3.75 43.25 2.79
CA GLU A 175 -3.11 44.50 2.39
C GLU A 175 -1.83 44.74 3.20
N GLY A 176 -0.71 44.94 2.51
CA GLY A 176 0.61 45.15 3.12
C GLY A 176 1.39 43.87 3.46
N GLU A 177 0.80 42.69 3.26
CA GLU A 177 1.54 41.42 3.39
C GLU A 177 2.30 41.08 2.09
N GLU A 178 3.48 40.48 2.26
CA GLU A 178 4.29 39.96 1.15
C GLU A 178 4.77 38.55 1.48
N LEU A 179 4.88 37.70 0.45
CA LEU A 179 5.45 36.37 0.62
C LEU A 179 6.96 36.47 0.86
N THR A 180 7.44 35.82 1.92
CA THR A 180 8.87 35.75 2.25
C THR A 180 9.70 35.10 1.14
N ALA A 181 10.98 35.47 1.02
CA ALA A 181 11.89 34.89 0.03
C ALA A 181 11.98 33.36 0.15
N ILE A 182 12.07 32.68 -0.99
CA ILE A 182 12.22 31.23 -1.04
C ILE A 182 13.64 30.88 -0.55
N PRO A 183 13.80 29.93 0.40
CA PRO A 183 15.12 29.46 0.81
C PRO A 183 15.93 28.91 -0.37
N ALA A 184 17.26 28.97 -0.28
CA ALA A 184 18.12 28.38 -1.31
C ALA A 184 17.90 26.87 -1.42
N SER A 185 17.81 26.36 -2.65
CA SER A 185 17.67 24.93 -2.93
C SER A 185 18.81 24.12 -2.31
N GLN A 186 18.50 22.89 -1.92
CA GLN A 186 19.51 21.97 -1.44
C GLN A 186 20.51 21.63 -2.55
N LYS A 187 21.77 21.41 -2.16
CA LYS A 187 22.82 20.97 -3.07
C LYS A 187 23.00 19.46 -2.95
N PHE A 188 23.31 18.86 -4.09
CA PHE A 188 23.53 17.43 -4.20
C PHE A 188 24.89 17.13 -4.82
N GLN A 189 25.42 15.96 -4.48
CA GLN A 189 26.69 15.48 -5.00
C GLN A 189 26.63 14.01 -5.39
N THR A 190 27.49 13.65 -6.34
CA THR A 190 27.86 12.25 -6.60
C THR A 190 29.17 11.95 -5.88
N LEU A 191 29.26 10.76 -5.28
CA LEU A 191 30.44 10.28 -4.57
C LEU A 191 31.03 9.04 -5.25
N ALA A 192 32.27 8.69 -4.89
CA ALA A 192 32.87 7.44 -5.32
C ALA A 192 32.09 6.22 -4.76
N PRO A 193 31.99 5.11 -5.52
CA PRO A 193 31.29 3.90 -5.07
C PRO A 193 31.81 3.37 -3.73
N VAL A 194 30.90 2.75 -2.97
CA VAL A 194 31.19 2.16 -1.66
C VAL A 194 32.18 1.02 -1.80
N LYS A 195 33.16 0.97 -0.90
CA LYS A 195 34.09 -0.16 -0.76
C LYS A 195 33.61 -1.07 0.36
N PHE A 196 32.91 -2.15 0.02
CA PHE A 196 32.53 -3.18 0.98
C PHE A 196 33.74 -4.01 1.41
N LYS A 197 33.96 -4.11 2.71
CA LYS A 197 35.09 -4.85 3.30
C LYS A 197 34.66 -5.99 4.20
N PHE A 198 33.45 -5.90 4.72
CA PHE A 198 32.97 -6.84 5.73
C PHE A 198 31.59 -7.38 5.38
N PHE A 199 31.34 -8.61 5.83
CA PHE A 199 30.05 -9.26 5.72
C PHE A 199 29.73 -10.05 6.99
N ALA A 200 28.46 -10.06 7.36
CA ALA A 200 27.93 -10.90 8.42
C ALA A 200 26.72 -11.68 7.88
N ALA A 201 26.88 -12.99 7.68
CA ALA A 201 25.79 -13.87 7.26
C ALA A 201 24.71 -13.92 8.35
N LEU A 202 23.43 -13.76 7.98
CA LEU A 202 22.33 -13.78 8.93
C LEU A 202 22.25 -15.11 9.68
N ASN A 203 22.38 -16.23 8.97
CA ASN A 203 22.32 -17.57 9.55
C ASN A 203 23.37 -17.83 10.64
N GLN A 204 24.52 -17.15 10.59
CA GLN A 204 25.60 -17.27 11.59
C GLN A 204 25.42 -16.31 12.77
N ASN A 205 24.49 -15.36 12.64
CA ASN A 205 24.25 -14.29 13.61
C ASN A 205 22.79 -14.30 14.10
N LEU A 206 22.10 -15.43 14.00
CA LEU A 206 20.74 -15.56 14.53
C LEU A 206 20.77 -15.40 16.06
N PRO A 207 19.79 -14.67 16.64
CA PRO A 207 19.67 -14.53 18.08
C PRO A 207 19.24 -15.83 18.75
N LYS A 208 18.94 -15.79 20.05
CA LYS A 208 18.37 -16.95 20.75
C LYS A 208 17.00 -17.29 20.17
N ALA A 209 16.77 -18.57 19.90
CA ALA A 209 15.47 -19.05 19.41
C ALA A 209 14.44 -19.19 20.56
N ALA A 210 13.19 -18.86 20.28
CA ALA A 210 12.03 -19.33 21.03
C ALA A 210 11.53 -20.64 20.41
N LEU A 211 11.19 -21.62 21.26
CA LEU A 211 10.71 -22.94 20.84
C LEU A 211 9.19 -23.02 20.97
N SER A 212 8.52 -23.61 19.99
CA SER A 212 7.07 -23.75 19.98
C SER A 212 6.61 -24.90 19.07
N GLU A 213 5.43 -25.45 19.33
CA GLU A 213 4.85 -26.49 18.47
C GLU A 213 4.44 -25.94 17.09
N MET A 214 3.94 -24.71 17.05
CA MET A 214 3.54 -23.98 15.83
C MET A 214 4.41 -22.73 15.65
N PRO A 215 4.52 -22.13 14.45
CA PRO A 215 5.20 -20.86 14.29
C PRO A 215 4.62 -19.79 15.22
N MET A 216 5.49 -18.99 15.84
CA MET A 216 5.06 -17.84 16.64
C MET A 216 4.93 -16.58 15.79
N LEU A 217 3.92 -15.76 16.06
CA LEU A 217 3.85 -14.44 15.44
C LEU A 217 4.92 -13.53 16.04
N MET A 218 5.33 -12.52 15.27
CA MET A 218 6.44 -11.62 15.62
C MET A 218 6.21 -10.94 16.98
N GLU A 219 4.96 -10.55 17.25
CA GLU A 219 4.56 -9.89 18.48
C GLU A 219 4.65 -10.85 19.70
N ASP A 220 4.36 -12.15 19.51
CA ASP A 220 4.49 -13.16 20.56
C ASP A 220 5.98 -13.41 20.93
N LEU A 221 6.90 -13.02 20.04
CA LEU A 221 8.34 -13.02 20.28
C LEU A 221 8.84 -11.72 20.93
N ASN A 222 7.93 -10.83 21.33
CA ASN A 222 8.23 -9.47 21.80
C ASN A 222 9.08 -8.70 20.78
N GLN A 223 8.72 -8.80 19.50
CA GLN A 223 9.37 -8.09 18.40
C GLN A 223 8.35 -7.19 17.69
N ASP A 224 8.79 -5.98 17.38
CA ASP A 224 8.03 -4.93 16.71
C ASP A 224 8.31 -4.90 15.20
N PHE A 225 9.58 -4.85 14.78
CA PHE A 225 9.99 -4.71 13.38
C PHE A 225 11.12 -5.66 12.98
N GLY A 226 11.30 -5.82 11.66
CA GLY A 226 12.40 -6.57 11.06
C GLY A 226 11.95 -7.89 10.46
N CYS A 227 12.65 -8.97 10.80
CA CYS A 227 12.40 -10.30 10.27
C CYS A 227 12.26 -11.34 11.39
N VAL A 228 11.65 -12.48 11.08
CA VAL A 228 11.73 -13.69 11.90
C VAL A 228 12.25 -14.82 11.02
N MET A 229 13.29 -15.51 11.47
CA MET A 229 13.72 -16.77 10.86
C MET A 229 13.02 -17.91 11.60
N TYR A 230 12.26 -18.72 10.87
CA TYR A 230 11.58 -19.90 11.38
C TYR A 230 12.31 -21.15 10.89
N LYS A 231 12.64 -22.08 11.79
CA LYS A 231 13.28 -23.36 11.42
C LYS A 231 12.53 -24.54 11.99
N ALA A 232 12.34 -25.58 11.19
CA ALA A 232 11.78 -26.86 11.60
C ALA A 232 12.46 -27.99 10.82
N ASN A 233 12.32 -29.23 11.29
CA ASN A 233 12.78 -30.40 10.55
C ASN A 233 11.57 -31.03 9.85
N ILE A 234 11.70 -31.30 8.55
CA ILE A 234 10.68 -31.99 7.76
C ILE A 234 11.18 -33.37 7.32
N PRO A 235 10.32 -34.39 7.26
CA PRO A 235 10.73 -35.75 6.96
C PRO A 235 11.16 -35.92 5.49
N ALA A 236 11.86 -37.03 5.23
CA ALA A 236 12.04 -37.55 3.89
C ALA A 236 10.68 -37.75 3.20
N GLY A 237 10.63 -37.62 1.88
CA GLY A 237 9.40 -37.77 1.12
C GLY A 237 9.56 -37.40 -0.34
N ALA A 238 8.52 -37.67 -1.13
CA ALA A 238 8.46 -37.25 -2.52
C ALA A 238 8.38 -35.71 -2.65
N LYS A 239 8.21 -35.23 -3.88
CA LYS A 239 7.88 -33.82 -4.13
C LYS A 239 6.55 -33.49 -3.43
N THR A 240 6.49 -32.37 -2.72
CA THR A 240 5.31 -31.98 -1.93
C THR A 240 5.12 -30.47 -1.97
N THR A 241 3.88 -29.99 -1.86
CA THR A 241 3.60 -28.56 -1.69
C THR A 241 3.72 -28.19 -0.21
N LEU A 242 4.53 -27.18 0.10
CA LEU A 242 4.54 -26.52 1.41
C LEU A 242 3.49 -25.41 1.39
N THR A 243 2.49 -25.51 2.26
CA THR A 243 1.36 -24.59 2.32
C THR A 243 1.31 -23.91 3.68
N PHE A 244 1.17 -22.60 3.64
CA PHE A 244 0.96 -21.73 4.78
C PHE A 244 -0.49 -21.22 4.73
N GLU A 245 -1.08 -20.96 5.89
CA GLU A 245 -2.39 -20.30 5.94
C GLU A 245 -2.25 -18.84 5.46
N GLU A 246 -1.40 -18.06 6.13
CA GLU A 246 -0.98 -16.73 5.68
C GLU A 246 0.50 -16.47 6.03
N ILE A 247 1.14 -15.59 5.26
CA ILE A 247 2.49 -15.09 5.53
C ILE A 247 2.48 -13.57 5.49
N HIS A 248 2.89 -12.96 6.60
CA HIS A 248 2.97 -11.52 6.76
C HIS A 248 4.45 -11.08 6.91
N ASP A 249 5.13 -10.63 5.86
CA ASP A 249 4.58 -10.30 4.52
C ASP A 249 5.34 -10.90 3.35
N TYR A 250 6.66 -10.96 3.43
CA TYR A 250 7.51 -11.51 2.38
C TYR A 250 8.41 -12.58 2.94
N ALA A 251 8.40 -13.79 2.36
CA ALA A 251 9.20 -14.89 2.89
C ALA A 251 10.11 -15.53 1.86
N LEU A 252 11.31 -15.93 2.31
CA LEU A 252 12.23 -16.79 1.58
C LEU A 252 12.27 -18.17 2.21
N VAL A 253 12.00 -19.20 1.41
CA VAL A 253 11.95 -20.60 1.85
C VAL A 253 13.21 -21.33 1.42
N TYR A 254 13.85 -22.01 2.37
CA TYR A 254 15.08 -22.76 2.15
C TYR A 254 14.94 -24.21 2.65
N ILE A 255 15.59 -25.14 1.94
CA ILE A 255 15.84 -26.51 2.40
C ILE A 255 17.34 -26.71 2.50
N ASP A 256 17.83 -27.09 3.69
CA ASP A 256 19.26 -27.27 3.98
C ASP A 256 20.12 -26.09 3.49
N ASN A 257 19.63 -24.87 3.74
CA ASN A 257 20.20 -23.57 3.31
C ASN A 257 20.19 -23.28 1.80
N LYS A 258 19.58 -24.14 0.97
CA LYS A 258 19.35 -23.86 -0.45
C LYS A 258 18.01 -23.15 -0.64
N LEU A 259 18.02 -21.98 -1.26
CA LEU A 259 16.81 -21.23 -1.59
C LEU A 259 15.92 -22.04 -2.54
N ILE A 260 14.65 -22.21 -2.17
CA ILE A 260 13.61 -22.82 -2.99
C ILE A 260 12.83 -21.74 -3.74
N GLY A 261 12.54 -20.62 -3.08
CA GLY A 261 11.88 -19.47 -3.69
C GLY A 261 11.26 -18.54 -2.64
N SER A 262 10.45 -17.61 -3.14
CA SER A 262 9.80 -16.59 -2.32
C SER A 262 8.27 -16.73 -2.29
N LEU A 263 7.70 -16.23 -1.20
CA LEU A 263 6.27 -16.07 -0.94
C LEU A 263 6.01 -14.58 -0.70
N ASP A 264 4.89 -14.07 -1.21
CA ASP A 264 4.62 -12.63 -1.29
C ASP A 264 3.14 -12.37 -1.00
N ARG A 265 2.86 -11.71 0.13
CA ARG A 265 1.51 -11.33 0.55
C ARG A 265 0.79 -10.45 -0.47
N ARG A 266 1.50 -9.55 -1.17
CA ARG A 266 0.90 -8.71 -2.21
C ARG A 266 0.26 -9.52 -3.33
N LYS A 267 0.76 -10.75 -3.53
CA LYS A 267 0.34 -11.68 -4.59
C LYS A 267 -0.50 -12.84 -4.05
N ASN A 268 -0.87 -12.84 -2.77
CA ASN A 268 -1.52 -13.97 -2.09
C ASN A 268 -0.79 -15.31 -2.34
N LYS A 269 0.54 -15.27 -2.43
CA LYS A 269 1.36 -16.45 -2.70
C LYS A 269 1.84 -17.04 -1.39
N PHE A 270 1.09 -18.01 -0.85
CA PHE A 270 1.35 -18.68 0.44
C PHE A 270 1.67 -20.17 0.30
N ASN A 271 2.04 -20.61 -0.90
CA ASN A 271 2.42 -22.00 -1.15
C ASN A 271 3.61 -22.08 -2.10
N ILE A 272 4.41 -23.14 -1.92
CA ILE A 272 5.59 -23.41 -2.75
C ILE A 272 5.88 -24.90 -2.85
N GLU A 273 6.30 -25.34 -4.03
CA GLU A 273 6.73 -26.71 -4.26
C GLU A 273 8.10 -26.99 -3.63
N LEU A 274 8.17 -28.05 -2.84
CA LEU A 274 9.43 -28.57 -2.30
C LEU A 274 9.90 -29.78 -3.13
N PRO A 275 11.20 -29.90 -3.41
CA PRO A 275 11.74 -31.07 -4.09
C PRO A 275 11.59 -32.33 -3.21
N ALA A 276 11.76 -33.50 -3.84
CA ALA A 276 11.88 -34.76 -3.11
C ALA A 276 13.09 -34.73 -2.16
N ARG A 277 12.94 -35.37 -1.00
CA ARG A 277 13.89 -35.37 0.11
C ARG A 277 14.22 -36.81 0.46
N SER A 278 15.49 -37.19 0.40
CA SER A 278 15.95 -38.55 0.71
C SER A 278 16.10 -38.83 2.21
N LYS A 279 16.12 -37.80 3.03
CA LYS A 279 16.27 -37.85 4.49
C LYS A 279 15.50 -36.71 5.14
N THR A 280 15.44 -36.69 6.46
CA THR A 280 15.00 -35.51 7.21
C THR A 280 15.89 -34.32 6.87
N THR A 281 15.29 -33.20 6.51
CA THR A 281 15.99 -31.97 6.10
C THR A 281 15.51 -30.77 6.91
N GLN A 282 16.36 -29.76 7.07
CA GLN A 282 15.98 -28.52 7.73
C GLN A 282 15.20 -27.63 6.78
N LEU A 283 13.96 -27.32 7.15
CA LEU A 283 13.19 -26.22 6.58
C LEU A 283 13.59 -24.93 7.30
N SER A 284 13.92 -23.89 6.53
CA SER A 284 14.06 -22.52 7.04
C SER A 284 13.15 -21.58 6.27
N VAL A 285 12.43 -20.70 6.96
CA VAL A 285 11.56 -19.68 6.37
C VAL A 285 11.95 -18.33 6.97
N LEU A 286 12.59 -17.46 6.20
CA LEU A 286 12.91 -16.10 6.61
C LEU A 286 11.75 -15.20 6.20
N VAL A 287 10.98 -14.72 7.18
CA VAL A 287 9.84 -13.82 6.95
C VAL A 287 10.26 -12.39 7.31
N GLU A 288 10.16 -11.47 6.36
CA GLU A 288 10.30 -10.04 6.59
C GLU A 288 8.91 -9.41 6.75
N ALA A 289 8.76 -8.61 7.81
CA ALA A 289 7.62 -7.72 8.00
C ALA A 289 7.91 -6.41 7.26
N THR A 290 7.20 -6.16 6.16
CA THR A 290 7.42 -4.97 5.34
C THR A 290 6.77 -3.74 5.99
N GLY A 291 5.46 -3.72 6.20
CA GLY A 291 4.77 -2.60 6.84
C GLY A 291 3.44 -3.06 7.42
N ARG A 292 3.10 -2.64 8.64
CA ARG A 292 1.76 -2.92 9.18
C ARG A 292 0.73 -2.09 8.42
N VAL A 293 -0.45 -2.67 8.23
CA VAL A 293 -1.58 -1.95 7.63
C VAL A 293 -1.93 -0.73 8.49
N ASN A 294 -2.05 0.44 7.86
CA ASN A 294 -2.28 1.72 8.54
C ASN A 294 -3.64 2.36 8.22
N TYR A 295 -4.53 1.63 7.54
CA TYR A 295 -5.84 2.12 7.13
C TYR A 295 -6.89 1.02 7.11
N GLY A 296 -8.12 1.38 7.48
CA GLY A 296 -9.30 0.50 7.42
C GLY A 296 -9.30 -0.67 8.43
N GLY A 297 -10.26 -1.59 8.28
CA GLY A 297 -10.46 -2.69 9.22
C GLY A 297 -9.33 -3.75 9.28
N HIS A 298 -8.32 -3.65 8.42
CA HIS A 298 -7.21 -4.60 8.34
C HIS A 298 -5.98 -4.15 9.16
N MET A 299 -6.09 -3.06 9.94
CA MET A 299 -5.03 -2.58 10.84
C MET A 299 -4.61 -3.61 11.93
N HIS A 300 -5.44 -4.62 12.21
CA HIS A 300 -5.08 -5.78 13.04
C HIS A 300 -4.11 -6.71 12.30
N ASP A 301 -2.89 -6.23 12.08
CA ASP A 301 -1.95 -6.83 11.14
C ASP A 301 -0.72 -7.42 11.84
N ARG A 302 -0.93 -8.53 12.56
CA ARG A 302 0.17 -9.27 13.21
C ARG A 302 1.10 -9.86 12.14
N LYS A 303 2.41 -9.91 12.44
CA LYS A 303 3.44 -10.28 11.45
C LYS A 303 4.02 -11.67 11.70
N GLY A 304 4.58 -12.29 10.66
CA GLY A 304 5.15 -13.64 10.72
C GLY A 304 4.34 -14.69 9.96
N ILE A 305 4.40 -15.94 10.41
CA ILE A 305 3.62 -17.04 9.86
C ILE A 305 2.37 -17.22 10.71
N HIS A 306 1.19 -17.12 10.09
CA HIS A 306 -0.08 -17.37 10.77
C HIS A 306 -0.47 -18.84 10.64
N GLY A 307 -1.00 -19.38 11.74
CA GLY A 307 -1.58 -20.72 11.78
C GLY A 307 -0.58 -21.87 11.56
N SER A 308 -1.12 -23.03 11.21
CA SER A 308 -0.36 -24.26 10.98
C SER A 308 0.23 -24.30 9.57
N VAL A 309 1.40 -24.90 9.45
CA VAL A 309 2.09 -25.11 8.16
C VAL A 309 2.01 -26.58 7.78
N PHE A 310 1.73 -26.87 6.51
CA PHE A 310 1.50 -28.23 6.05
C PHE A 310 2.35 -28.60 4.84
N LEU A 311 2.76 -29.87 4.80
CA LEU A 311 3.19 -30.55 3.60
C LEU A 311 2.00 -31.29 3.00
N ILE A 312 1.71 -31.00 1.74
CA ILE A 312 0.63 -31.61 0.97
C ILE A 312 1.22 -32.51 -0.12
N ASP A 313 0.77 -33.76 -0.14
CA ASP A 313 1.10 -34.77 -1.15
C ASP A 313 -0.22 -35.45 -1.59
N GLY A 314 -0.81 -34.97 -2.69
CA GLY A 314 -2.16 -35.34 -3.08
C GLY A 314 -3.17 -35.01 -1.98
N THR A 315 -3.82 -36.02 -1.42
CA THR A 315 -4.78 -35.88 -0.31
C THR A 315 -4.13 -35.95 1.08
N LYS A 316 -2.85 -36.36 1.17
CA LYS A 316 -2.14 -36.47 2.44
C LYS A 316 -1.69 -35.09 2.90
N LYS A 317 -2.16 -34.70 4.08
CA LYS A 317 -1.78 -33.45 4.76
C LYS A 317 -0.96 -33.77 6.01
N THR A 318 0.29 -33.33 6.05
CA THR A 318 1.21 -33.53 7.18
C THR A 318 1.59 -32.19 7.78
N GLU A 319 1.26 -31.97 9.05
CA GLU A 319 1.60 -30.73 9.75
C GLU A 319 3.10 -30.66 10.09
N VAL A 320 3.70 -29.48 9.94
CA VAL A 320 5.08 -29.19 10.33
C VAL A 320 5.08 -28.61 11.74
N LYS A 321 5.81 -29.26 12.65
CA LYS A 321 5.84 -28.96 14.09
C LYS A 321 7.25 -28.68 14.60
N ASN A 322 7.35 -28.34 15.89
CA ASN A 322 8.61 -28.14 16.61
C ASN A 322 9.49 -27.02 16.02
N TRP A 323 8.91 -25.83 15.95
CA TRP A 323 9.53 -24.65 15.38
C TRP A 323 10.54 -24.00 16.33
N LYS A 324 11.65 -23.55 15.74
CA LYS A 324 12.60 -22.60 16.32
C LYS A 324 12.40 -21.24 15.67
N ASN A 325 12.00 -20.26 16.45
CA ASN A 325 11.67 -18.91 15.99
C ASN A 325 12.78 -17.94 16.43
N TYR A 326 13.45 -17.31 15.48
CA TYR A 326 14.61 -16.44 15.73
C TYR A 326 14.22 -14.98 15.39
N PRO A 327 13.96 -14.13 16.40
CA PRO A 327 13.50 -12.76 16.19
C PRO A 327 14.64 -11.82 15.78
N VAL A 328 14.69 -11.42 14.51
CA VAL A 328 15.75 -10.56 13.94
C VAL A 328 15.25 -9.11 13.87
N ARG A 329 15.50 -8.34 14.94
CA ARG A 329 15.17 -6.90 15.00
C ARG A 329 16.02 -6.10 14.01
N LEU A 330 15.36 -5.25 13.23
CA LEU A 330 15.96 -4.31 12.27
C LEU A 330 15.29 -2.93 12.44
N GLY A 331 15.91 -1.88 11.90
CA GLY A 331 15.44 -0.49 12.01
C GLY A 331 16.40 0.36 12.84
N ASP A 332 15.85 1.21 13.71
CA ASP A 332 16.60 2.10 14.61
C ASP A 332 17.14 1.38 15.84
N VAL A 333 17.88 0.31 15.58
CA VAL A 333 18.52 -0.53 16.59
C VAL A 333 19.99 -0.74 16.24
N THR A 334 20.82 -0.96 17.26
CA THR A 334 22.20 -1.41 17.02
C THR A 334 22.15 -2.81 16.43
N ILE A 335 22.82 -3.02 15.29
CA ILE A 335 22.89 -4.31 14.60
C ILE A 335 23.95 -5.18 15.29
N PRO A 336 23.58 -6.20 16.10
CA PRO A 336 24.52 -6.92 16.96
C PRO A 336 25.13 -8.11 16.21
N VAL A 337 25.76 -7.85 15.06
CA VAL A 337 26.32 -8.91 14.19
C VAL A 337 27.84 -8.93 14.22
N LYS A 338 28.40 -10.13 14.05
CA LYS A 338 29.84 -10.36 13.97
C LYS A 338 30.27 -10.29 12.51
N TYR A 339 30.89 -9.18 12.16
CA TYR A 339 31.47 -8.95 10.85
C TYR A 339 32.75 -9.76 10.63
N GLN A 340 32.86 -10.36 9.46
CA GLN A 340 34.07 -11.02 8.97
C GLN A 340 34.55 -10.32 7.72
N THR A 341 35.83 -10.45 7.39
CA THR A 341 36.37 -9.94 6.12
C THR A 341 35.60 -10.56 4.96
N PHE A 342 35.17 -9.71 4.02
CA PHE A 342 34.43 -10.17 2.86
C PHE A 342 35.37 -10.92 1.91
N SER A 343 35.30 -12.25 1.89
CA SER A 343 36.01 -13.11 0.96
C SER A 343 35.01 -13.98 0.19
N THR A 344 34.97 -13.83 -1.14
CA THR A 344 34.26 -14.68 -2.13
C THR A 344 32.79 -15.06 -1.84
N GLN A 345 31.92 -14.57 -2.73
CA GLN A 345 30.52 -14.94 -3.02
C GLN A 345 29.82 -16.00 -2.16
N ARG A 346 28.84 -15.56 -1.38
CA ARG A 346 27.57 -16.27 -1.19
C ARG A 346 26.41 -15.28 -1.30
N PRO A 347 25.45 -15.46 -2.23
CA PRO A 347 24.19 -14.75 -2.21
C PRO A 347 23.32 -15.38 -1.11
N GLU A 348 23.60 -15.02 0.14
CA GLU A 348 22.77 -15.37 1.28
C GLU A 348 22.39 -14.11 2.05
N ALA A 349 21.26 -14.17 2.76
CA ALA A 349 20.78 -13.07 3.58
C ALA A 349 21.87 -12.61 4.57
N GLY A 350 22.13 -11.31 4.63
CA GLY A 350 23.17 -10.82 5.53
C GLY A 350 23.46 -9.32 5.42
N PHE A 351 24.43 -8.90 6.21
CA PHE A 351 24.80 -7.49 6.39
C PHE A 351 26.16 -7.22 5.71
N TYR A 352 26.15 -6.35 4.71
CA TYR A 352 27.33 -5.86 4.00
C TYR A 352 27.76 -4.54 4.63
N LYS A 353 29.00 -4.46 5.12
CA LYS A 353 29.55 -3.24 5.73
C LYS A 353 30.71 -2.70 4.92
N GLY A 354 30.63 -1.41 4.60
CA GLY A 354 31.56 -0.71 3.74
C GLY A 354 31.80 0.73 4.18
N THR A 355 32.69 1.39 3.45
CA THR A 355 33.06 2.78 3.72
C THR A 355 33.16 3.58 2.44
N PHE A 356 32.88 4.88 2.53
CA PHE A 356 33.03 5.86 1.46
C PHE A 356 33.57 7.19 2.01
N VAL A 357 34.09 8.07 1.15
CA VAL A 357 34.71 9.33 1.56
C VAL A 357 33.88 10.51 1.07
N VAL A 358 33.65 11.48 1.96
CA VAL A 358 32.91 12.71 1.69
C VAL A 358 33.85 13.90 1.86
N ASN A 359 34.06 14.68 0.79
CA ASN A 359 34.95 15.84 0.83
C ASN A 359 34.20 17.14 1.15
N ALA A 360 33.01 17.31 0.57
CA ALA A 360 32.05 18.37 0.87
C ALA A 360 30.77 17.75 1.44
N ILE A 361 30.19 18.36 2.48
CA ILE A 361 28.99 17.83 3.13
C ILE A 361 27.76 18.38 2.40
N GLU A 362 27.25 17.61 1.45
CA GLU A 362 26.06 17.90 0.65
C GLU A 362 25.18 16.65 0.56
N ASN A 363 23.89 16.81 0.23
CA ASN A 363 22.97 15.68 0.10
C ASN A 363 23.42 14.75 -1.05
N THR A 364 23.01 13.49 -1.01
CA THR A 364 23.24 12.54 -2.11
C THR A 364 22.14 11.49 -2.11
N TYR A 365 22.07 10.69 -3.17
CA TYR A 365 21.16 9.56 -3.27
C TYR A 365 21.94 8.26 -3.40
N LEU A 366 21.64 7.26 -2.58
CA LEU A 366 22.16 5.91 -2.76
C LEU A 366 21.39 5.20 -3.86
N ASN A 367 22.07 4.67 -4.87
CA ASN A 367 21.46 3.89 -5.95
C ASN A 367 21.44 2.39 -5.59
N LEU A 368 20.23 1.85 -5.42
CA LEU A 368 19.97 0.47 -5.00
C LEU A 368 19.42 -0.41 -6.13
N SER A 369 19.40 0.08 -7.38
CA SER A 369 18.93 -0.66 -8.57
C SER A 369 19.64 -2.01 -8.82
N LYS A 370 20.84 -2.21 -8.26
CA LYS A 370 21.63 -3.45 -8.36
C LYS A 370 21.46 -4.39 -7.16
N TRP A 371 20.61 -4.02 -6.20
CA TRP A 371 20.31 -4.78 -4.98
C TRP A 371 18.91 -5.39 -5.06
N ASN A 372 18.58 -6.33 -4.15
CA ASN A 372 17.33 -7.07 -4.21
C ASN A 372 16.26 -6.46 -3.29
N LYS A 373 16.36 -6.71 -1.98
CA LYS A 373 15.39 -6.23 -1.00
C LYS A 373 16.02 -6.19 0.38
N GLY A 374 15.84 -5.12 1.13
CA GLY A 374 16.30 -5.03 2.50
C GLY A 374 16.37 -3.61 3.03
N LEU A 375 17.38 -3.29 3.85
CA LEU A 375 17.52 -1.99 4.53
C LEU A 375 18.95 -1.45 4.44
N VAL A 376 19.09 -0.13 4.56
CA VAL A 376 20.39 0.56 4.53
C VAL A 376 20.56 1.46 5.75
N TRP A 377 21.77 1.51 6.30
CA TRP A 377 22.19 2.45 7.33
C TRP A 377 23.40 3.24 6.88
N VAL A 378 23.42 4.55 7.17
CA VAL A 378 24.58 5.43 6.97
C VAL A 378 24.97 6.03 8.30
N ASN A 379 26.23 5.83 8.72
CA ASN A 379 26.75 6.28 10.01
C ASN A 379 25.87 5.93 11.22
N GLY A 380 25.18 4.78 11.16
CA GLY A 380 24.29 4.29 12.22
C GLY A 380 22.83 4.75 12.09
N HIS A 381 22.51 5.71 11.22
CA HIS A 381 21.13 6.11 10.93
C HIS A 381 20.50 5.11 9.96
N CYS A 382 19.38 4.50 10.32
CA CYS A 382 18.63 3.65 9.40
C CYS A 382 17.95 4.54 8.36
N LEU A 383 18.36 4.44 7.09
CA LEU A 383 17.73 5.18 6.00
C LEU A 383 16.31 4.66 5.82
N SER A 384 16.11 3.54 5.14
CA SER A 384 14.80 2.87 5.08
C SER A 384 14.92 1.52 4.37
N ARG A 385 13.80 1.02 3.86
CA ARG A 385 13.67 -0.18 3.03
C ARG A 385 13.95 0.13 1.56
N TYR A 386 14.58 -0.80 0.86
CA TYR A 386 14.63 -0.80 -0.60
C TYR A 386 14.08 -2.11 -1.14
N TRP A 387 13.56 -2.03 -2.36
CA TRP A 387 13.11 -3.19 -3.09
C TRP A 387 13.30 -2.98 -4.59
N SER A 388 13.99 -3.91 -5.24
CA SER A 388 14.34 -3.90 -6.65
C SER A 388 13.16 -3.72 -7.59
N ILE A 389 11.94 -4.05 -7.15
CA ILE A 389 10.73 -3.93 -7.96
C ILE A 389 10.32 -2.47 -8.24
N GLY A 390 10.82 -1.50 -7.47
CA GLY A 390 10.48 -0.08 -7.62
C GLY A 390 9.12 0.30 -7.03
N PRO A 391 8.63 1.52 -7.30
CA PRO A 391 9.11 2.44 -8.33
C PRO A 391 10.37 3.23 -7.90
N THR A 392 10.58 3.43 -6.60
CA THR A 392 11.81 4.04 -6.09
C THR A 392 13.01 3.10 -6.15
N GLN A 393 14.12 3.58 -6.71
CA GLN A 393 15.40 2.86 -6.84
C GLN A 393 16.54 3.55 -6.08
N THR A 394 16.24 4.67 -5.44
CA THR A 394 17.22 5.49 -4.72
C THR A 394 16.74 5.86 -3.33
N MET A 395 17.68 6.08 -2.40
CA MET A 395 17.39 6.62 -1.08
C MET A 395 18.10 7.95 -0.86
N LEU A 396 17.37 8.96 -0.37
CA LEU A 396 17.97 10.21 0.10
C LEU A 396 18.92 9.93 1.27
N VAL A 397 20.15 10.45 1.17
CA VAL A 397 21.10 10.55 2.28
C VAL A 397 21.23 12.03 2.63
N PRO A 398 20.61 12.49 3.73
CA PRO A 398 20.67 13.88 4.11
C PRO A 398 22.08 14.24 4.58
N LYS A 399 22.54 15.44 4.23
CA LYS A 399 23.87 15.96 4.57
C LYS A 399 24.13 16.00 6.07
N SER A 400 23.07 16.14 6.87
CA SER A 400 23.13 16.10 8.34
C SER A 400 23.54 14.74 8.90
N TRP A 401 23.41 13.66 8.12
CA TRP A 401 23.83 12.31 8.50
C TRP A 401 25.19 11.92 7.91
N LEU A 402 25.84 12.85 7.20
CA LEU A 402 27.18 12.69 6.67
C LEU A 402 28.20 13.45 7.51
N ARG A 403 29.45 12.99 7.45
CA ARG A 403 30.60 13.70 8.03
C ARG A 403 31.72 13.84 7.01
N LYS A 404 32.54 14.87 7.13
CA LYS A 404 33.74 15.03 6.28
C LYS A 404 34.70 13.87 6.53
N GLY A 405 35.31 13.34 5.47
CA GLY A 405 36.20 12.19 5.52
C GLY A 405 35.44 10.87 5.43
N LEU A 406 35.84 9.88 6.24
CA LEU A 406 35.37 8.50 6.13
C LEU A 406 33.98 8.29 6.77
N ASN A 407 33.05 7.80 5.98
CA ASN A 407 31.69 7.44 6.38
C ASN A 407 31.49 5.93 6.30
N GLU A 408 30.59 5.41 7.12
CA GLU A 408 30.21 4.00 7.15
C GLU A 408 28.84 3.80 6.50
N VAL A 409 28.69 2.69 5.78
CA VAL A 409 27.39 2.20 5.31
C VAL A 409 27.24 0.72 5.63
N VAL A 410 26.04 0.34 6.04
CA VAL A 410 25.63 -1.05 6.21
C VAL A 410 24.41 -1.31 5.32
N VAL A 411 24.43 -2.40 4.56
CA VAL A 411 23.28 -2.86 3.76
C VAL A 411 22.89 -4.24 4.25
N PHE A 412 21.66 -4.40 4.72
CA PHE A 412 21.04 -5.70 4.91
C PHE A 412 20.31 -6.08 3.63
N ASP A 413 20.66 -7.21 3.00
CA ASP A 413 19.95 -7.71 1.81
C ASP A 413 19.43 -9.14 2.08
N LEU A 414 18.17 -9.40 1.75
CA LEU A 414 17.50 -10.68 1.99
C LEU A 414 18.01 -11.81 1.08
N TYR A 415 18.44 -11.49 -0.14
CA TYR A 415 18.93 -12.46 -1.11
C TYR A 415 20.46 -12.55 -1.10
N GLY A 416 21.13 -11.53 -0.57
CA GLY A 416 22.55 -11.31 -0.72
C GLY A 416 22.90 -10.82 -2.13
N SER A 417 24.11 -10.28 -2.26
CA SER A 417 24.70 -9.88 -3.52
C SER A 417 26.05 -10.57 -3.72
N ALA A 418 26.22 -11.19 -4.88
CA ALA A 418 27.49 -11.76 -5.33
C ALA A 418 28.48 -10.67 -5.80
N LYS A 419 27.99 -9.47 -6.09
CA LYS A 419 28.75 -8.29 -6.51
C LYS A 419 28.15 -7.05 -5.81
N PRO A 420 28.40 -6.85 -4.50
CA PRO A 420 27.81 -5.73 -3.78
C PRO A 420 28.37 -4.42 -4.33
N GLU A 421 27.56 -3.70 -5.10
CA GLU A 421 27.91 -2.44 -5.73
C GLU A 421 26.88 -1.39 -5.31
N LEU A 422 27.33 -0.40 -4.55
CA LEU A 422 26.50 0.70 -4.08
C LEU A 422 27.13 2.01 -4.55
N THR A 423 26.39 2.71 -5.41
CA THR A 423 26.82 3.97 -6.04
C THR A 423 25.97 5.13 -5.54
N PHE A 424 26.41 6.35 -5.87
CA PHE A 424 25.77 7.58 -5.44
C PHE A 424 25.32 8.39 -6.66
N LEU A 425 24.18 9.06 -6.54
CA LEU A 425 23.61 9.95 -7.56
C LEU A 425 23.35 11.34 -6.94
N ALA A 426 23.26 12.34 -7.82
CA ALA A 426 22.86 13.70 -7.44
C ALA A 426 21.35 13.96 -7.62
N HIS A 427 20.59 12.97 -8.12
CA HIS A 427 19.14 13.04 -8.33
C HIS A 427 18.49 11.71 -7.92
N PRO A 428 17.21 11.73 -7.51
CA PRO A 428 16.47 10.51 -7.21
C PRO A 428 16.03 9.79 -8.49
N ILE A 429 15.72 8.51 -8.35
CA ILE A 429 14.99 7.69 -9.33
C ILE A 429 13.75 7.16 -8.58
N LEU A 430 12.60 7.80 -8.79
CA LEU A 430 11.35 7.49 -8.10
C LEU A 430 10.36 6.71 -8.98
N ASP A 431 10.60 6.61 -10.30
CA ASP A 431 9.64 6.20 -11.31
C ASP A 431 10.06 4.97 -12.13
N GLN A 432 11.01 4.18 -11.62
CA GLN A 432 11.49 2.97 -12.29
C GLN A 432 10.91 1.71 -11.65
N VAL A 433 9.89 1.14 -12.29
CA VAL A 433 9.34 -0.17 -11.95
C VAL A 433 10.06 -1.27 -12.72
N ASN A 434 10.66 -2.23 -12.01
CA ASN A 434 11.33 -3.39 -12.61
C ASN A 434 10.51 -4.68 -12.50
N GLU A 435 9.47 -4.69 -11.67
CA GLU A 435 8.49 -5.77 -11.68
C GLU A 435 7.55 -5.59 -12.88
N ALA A 436 7.23 -6.68 -13.56
CA ALA A 436 6.16 -6.64 -14.55
C ALA A 436 4.89 -6.17 -13.83
N GLN A 437 4.37 -5.01 -14.24
CA GLN A 437 3.06 -4.54 -13.76
C GLN A 437 2.06 -5.68 -13.93
N PRO A 438 1.12 -5.87 -12.99
CA PRO A 438 0.04 -6.81 -13.20
C PRO A 438 -0.58 -6.47 -14.54
N GLN A 439 -0.48 -7.42 -15.47
CA GLN A 439 -1.10 -7.27 -16.77
C GLN A 439 -2.59 -7.10 -16.55
N LYS A 440 -3.26 -6.44 -17.51
CA LYS A 440 -4.72 -6.42 -17.58
C LYS A 440 -5.24 -7.81 -17.18
N HIS A 441 -6.26 -7.86 -16.34
CA HIS A 441 -6.84 -9.07 -15.79
C HIS A 441 -7.59 -9.90 -16.85
N LYS A 442 -7.34 -9.65 -18.14
CA LYS A 442 -7.76 -10.45 -19.28
C LYS A 442 -6.53 -10.95 -20.04
N SER A 443 -6.32 -12.26 -19.98
CA SER A 443 -5.37 -12.94 -20.86
C SER A 443 -5.95 -13.10 -22.28
N THR A 444 -5.09 -13.36 -23.27
CA THR A 444 -5.49 -13.53 -24.68
C THR A 444 -6.48 -14.68 -24.92
N ASN A 445 -6.50 -15.67 -24.03
CA ASN A 445 -7.29 -16.89 -24.18
C ASN A 445 -8.62 -16.84 -23.40
N GLN A 446 -8.81 -15.84 -22.55
CA GLN A 446 -10.04 -15.69 -21.77
C GLN A 446 -11.13 -15.01 -22.60
N LYS A 447 -12.32 -15.60 -22.55
CA LYS A 447 -13.52 -15.03 -23.18
C LYS A 447 -14.70 -15.24 -22.26
N TRP A 448 -15.21 -14.13 -21.74
CA TRP A 448 -16.49 -14.11 -21.03
C TRP A 448 -17.61 -14.62 -21.96
N ASP A 449 -18.34 -15.64 -21.50
CA ASP A 449 -19.50 -16.20 -22.19
C ASP A 449 -20.69 -16.27 -21.23
N ALA A 450 -21.55 -15.25 -21.27
CA ALA A 450 -22.77 -15.18 -20.48
C ALA A 450 -23.98 -15.84 -21.17
N THR A 451 -23.84 -16.45 -22.36
CA THR A 451 -25.01 -16.92 -23.14
C THR A 451 -25.85 -17.98 -22.43
N ALA A 452 -25.22 -18.79 -21.56
CA ALA A 452 -25.89 -19.81 -20.77
C ALA A 452 -26.06 -19.43 -19.28
N LEU A 453 -25.72 -18.19 -18.89
CA LEU A 453 -25.80 -17.73 -17.51
C LEU A 453 -27.14 -17.03 -17.26
N THR A 454 -27.84 -17.44 -16.20
CA THR A 454 -29.00 -16.69 -15.68
C THR A 454 -28.49 -15.64 -14.68
N PRO A 455 -28.79 -14.35 -14.87
CA PRO A 455 -28.39 -13.32 -13.92
C PRO A 455 -29.08 -13.56 -12.58
N THR A 456 -28.32 -13.42 -11.49
CA THR A 456 -28.83 -13.44 -10.12
C THR A 456 -29.59 -12.14 -9.80
N ALA A 457 -29.17 -11.03 -10.40
CA ALA A 457 -29.89 -9.76 -10.42
C ALA A 457 -29.61 -9.02 -11.72
N GLU A 458 -30.56 -8.20 -12.15
CA GLU A 458 -30.40 -7.26 -13.26
C GLU A 458 -31.19 -5.99 -12.95
N GLY A 459 -30.75 -4.86 -13.47
CA GLY A 459 -31.42 -3.59 -13.22
C GLY A 459 -30.65 -2.40 -13.77
N SER A 460 -31.03 -1.22 -13.28
CA SER A 460 -30.37 0.03 -13.63
C SER A 460 -29.95 0.79 -12.37
N PHE A 461 -28.71 1.27 -12.36
CA PHE A 461 -28.19 2.19 -11.37
C PHE A 461 -28.67 3.63 -11.62
N GLU A 462 -28.82 4.40 -10.55
CA GLU A 462 -29.09 5.84 -10.61
C GLU A 462 -27.84 6.62 -11.05
N ASN A 463 -28.05 7.74 -11.75
CA ASN A 463 -26.95 8.63 -12.15
C ASN A 463 -26.52 9.57 -11.02
N ASN A 464 -25.86 9.00 -10.00
CA ASN A 464 -25.25 9.76 -8.91
C ASN A 464 -23.91 9.13 -8.50
N ASN A 465 -23.23 9.71 -7.52
CA ASN A 465 -21.96 9.21 -6.96
C ASN A 465 -22.13 8.51 -5.61
N LYS A 466 -23.36 8.13 -5.23
CA LYS A 466 -23.64 7.49 -3.95
C LYS A 466 -23.53 5.98 -4.07
N TRP A 467 -23.32 5.31 -2.93
CA TRP A 467 -23.44 3.86 -2.83
C TRP A 467 -24.80 3.37 -3.33
N GLN A 468 -24.79 2.38 -4.22
CA GLN A 468 -25.99 1.77 -4.78
C GLN A 468 -26.06 0.31 -4.36
N THR A 469 -27.16 -0.08 -3.72
CA THR A 469 -27.35 -1.44 -3.19
C THR A 469 -28.19 -2.26 -4.15
N VAL A 470 -27.73 -3.46 -4.47
CA VAL A 470 -28.51 -4.46 -5.21
C VAL A 470 -28.68 -5.68 -4.32
N THR A 471 -29.93 -5.95 -3.96
CA THR A 471 -30.30 -7.13 -3.17
C THR A 471 -30.79 -8.23 -4.10
N PHE A 472 -30.44 -9.47 -3.78
CA PHE A 472 -30.87 -10.64 -4.53
C PHE A 472 -31.17 -11.80 -3.58
N LYS A 473 -31.78 -12.87 -4.13
CA LYS A 473 -32.06 -14.07 -3.34
C LYS A 473 -30.74 -14.66 -2.82
N PRO A 474 -30.62 -14.92 -1.50
CA PRO A 474 -29.43 -15.53 -0.92
C PRO A 474 -28.96 -16.75 -1.69
N SER A 475 -27.69 -16.76 -2.09
CA SER A 475 -27.10 -17.80 -2.93
C SER A 475 -25.66 -18.08 -2.53
N THR A 476 -25.27 -19.35 -2.51
CA THR A 476 -23.87 -19.73 -2.24
C THR A 476 -23.00 -19.42 -3.47
N ALA A 477 -21.94 -18.65 -3.27
CA ALA A 477 -21.04 -18.23 -4.33
C ALA A 477 -19.59 -18.17 -3.84
N ARG A 478 -18.66 -18.50 -4.75
CA ARG A 478 -17.23 -18.19 -4.65
C ARG A 478 -16.82 -17.12 -5.65
N TYR A 479 -17.52 -17.01 -6.77
CA TYR A 479 -17.25 -16.05 -7.83
C TYR A 479 -18.42 -15.09 -7.95
N PHE A 480 -18.11 -13.80 -7.92
CA PHE A 480 -19.03 -12.71 -8.22
C PHE A 480 -18.64 -12.09 -9.56
N ALA A 481 -19.63 -11.83 -10.43
CA ALA A 481 -19.42 -11.06 -11.64
C ALA A 481 -20.44 -9.93 -11.74
N LEU A 482 -19.96 -8.76 -12.17
CA LEU A 482 -20.78 -7.63 -12.58
C LEU A 482 -20.53 -7.38 -14.06
N GLU A 483 -21.61 -7.38 -14.84
CA GLU A 483 -21.62 -7.01 -16.25
C GLU A 483 -22.34 -5.67 -16.42
N ALA A 484 -21.60 -4.63 -16.78
CA ALA A 484 -22.11 -3.31 -17.12
C ALA A 484 -22.55 -3.30 -18.59
N LEU A 485 -23.85 -3.17 -18.83
CA LEU A 485 -24.45 -3.21 -20.16
C LEU A 485 -24.43 -1.84 -20.85
N SER A 486 -24.49 -0.75 -20.08
CA SER A 486 -24.55 0.61 -20.59
C SER A 486 -24.00 1.63 -19.59
N GLU A 487 -23.69 2.83 -20.09
CA GLU A 487 -23.21 3.99 -19.33
C GLU A 487 -24.28 5.10 -19.34
N GLN A 488 -24.37 5.90 -18.27
CA GLN A 488 -25.42 6.90 -18.05
C GLN A 488 -25.58 7.93 -19.18
N LYS A 489 -24.50 8.27 -19.88
CA LYS A 489 -24.47 9.21 -21.03
C LYS A 489 -24.26 8.49 -22.37
N GLY A 490 -24.33 7.15 -22.41
CA GLY A 490 -24.12 6.35 -23.61
C GLY A 490 -22.66 6.30 -24.09
N GLN A 491 -21.71 6.67 -23.24
CA GLN A 491 -20.28 6.59 -23.54
C GLN A 491 -19.77 5.15 -23.45
N PRO A 492 -18.62 4.81 -24.08
CA PRO A 492 -18.13 3.43 -24.10
C PRO A 492 -17.41 3.02 -22.81
N PHE A 493 -17.64 3.70 -21.69
CA PHE A 493 -16.79 3.56 -20.51
C PHE A 493 -17.54 2.92 -19.33
N THR A 494 -16.80 2.24 -18.47
CA THR A 494 -17.30 1.74 -17.19
C THR A 494 -16.28 2.06 -16.11
N THR A 495 -16.80 2.58 -14.98
CA THR A 495 -16.01 2.90 -13.80
C THR A 495 -16.69 2.40 -12.55
N ILE A 496 -15.89 1.91 -11.60
CA ILE A 496 -16.33 1.56 -10.25
C ILE A 496 -15.23 1.98 -9.28
N ALA A 497 -15.59 2.75 -8.25
CA ALA A 497 -14.68 3.08 -7.16
C ALA A 497 -14.57 1.91 -6.18
N GLU A 498 -15.70 1.39 -5.66
CA GLU A 498 -15.69 0.32 -4.67
C GLU A 498 -16.85 -0.67 -4.85
N ILE A 499 -16.63 -1.92 -4.45
CA ILE A 499 -17.59 -3.02 -4.40
C ILE A 499 -17.52 -3.68 -3.02
N ASN A 500 -18.65 -3.69 -2.31
CA ASN A 500 -18.80 -4.44 -1.06
C ASN A 500 -19.87 -5.52 -1.24
N LEU A 501 -19.55 -6.77 -0.87
CA LEU A 501 -20.52 -7.86 -0.85
C LEU A 501 -20.97 -8.14 0.58
N TYR A 502 -22.23 -8.50 0.74
CA TYR A 502 -22.82 -8.80 2.03
C TYR A 502 -23.41 -10.20 2.05
N ASP A 503 -23.23 -10.89 3.17
CA ASP A 503 -23.81 -12.20 3.40
C ASP A 503 -25.35 -12.13 3.53
N ALA A 504 -26.00 -13.29 3.60
CA ALA A 504 -27.45 -13.40 3.76
C ALA A 504 -28.00 -12.75 5.04
N LYS A 505 -27.13 -12.47 6.02
CA LYS A 505 -27.47 -11.80 7.29
C LYS A 505 -27.23 -10.29 7.24
N GLY A 506 -26.71 -9.77 6.11
CA GLY A 506 -26.40 -8.36 5.93
C GLY A 506 -25.04 -7.94 6.49
N ASN A 507 -24.15 -8.88 6.82
CA ASN A 507 -22.78 -8.55 7.23
C ASN A 507 -21.90 -8.41 5.99
N GLU A 508 -21.04 -7.40 5.95
CA GLU A 508 -20.04 -7.28 4.88
C GLU A 508 -19.06 -8.46 4.94
N ILE A 509 -18.80 -9.10 3.80
CA ILE A 509 -17.82 -10.20 3.76
C ILE A 509 -16.40 -9.63 3.67
N PRO A 510 -15.40 -10.28 4.30
CA PRO A 510 -14.01 -9.85 4.18
C PRO A 510 -13.52 -9.90 2.73
N ARG A 511 -12.81 -8.84 2.32
CA ARG A 511 -12.18 -8.70 1.01
C ARG A 511 -10.74 -9.21 0.96
N THR A 512 -10.19 -9.67 2.08
CA THR A 512 -8.79 -10.09 2.25
C THR A 512 -8.33 -11.10 1.20
N ASN A 513 -9.21 -12.04 0.83
CA ASN A 513 -8.91 -13.11 -0.12
C ASN A 513 -9.48 -12.86 -1.53
N TRP A 514 -9.99 -11.65 -1.79
CA TRP A 514 -10.54 -11.33 -3.09
C TRP A 514 -9.44 -11.24 -4.15
N LYS A 515 -9.77 -11.67 -5.35
CA LYS A 515 -8.90 -11.56 -6.52
C LYS A 515 -9.73 -11.26 -7.75
N VAL A 516 -9.37 -10.22 -8.49
CA VAL A 516 -9.87 -10.06 -9.85
C VAL A 516 -9.31 -11.19 -10.71
N VAL A 517 -10.20 -12.04 -11.20
CA VAL A 517 -9.85 -13.15 -12.12
C VAL A 517 -10.12 -12.79 -13.57
N PHE A 518 -10.97 -11.77 -13.79
CA PHE A 518 -11.24 -11.22 -15.11
C PHE A 518 -11.67 -9.76 -15.05
N ALA A 519 -11.14 -8.93 -15.94
CA ALA A 519 -11.71 -7.63 -16.29
C ALA A 519 -11.58 -7.45 -17.81
N ASP A 520 -12.67 -7.15 -18.52
CA ASP A 520 -12.64 -7.18 -19.99
C ASP A 520 -11.73 -6.11 -20.61
N SER A 521 -11.59 -4.98 -19.89
CA SER A 521 -10.84 -3.79 -20.25
C SER A 521 -10.41 -3.02 -18.99
N GLU A 522 -9.21 -2.44 -19.02
CA GLU A 522 -8.63 -1.61 -17.96
C GLU A 522 -7.78 -0.50 -18.59
N GLU A 523 -7.89 0.71 -18.05
CA GLU A 523 -6.94 1.80 -18.29
C GLU A 523 -5.72 1.60 -17.39
N ILE A 524 -4.55 1.44 -18.01
CA ILE A 524 -3.26 1.26 -17.30
C ILE A 524 -2.12 2.06 -17.95
N GLY A 525 -2.40 2.78 -19.03
CA GLY A 525 -1.41 3.59 -19.75
C GLY A 525 -1.47 5.05 -19.34
N GLY A 526 -2.68 5.62 -19.35
CA GLY A 526 -2.92 7.04 -19.08
C GLY A 526 -3.24 7.34 -17.62
N ASP A 527 -3.68 6.34 -16.85
CA ASP A 527 -4.02 6.45 -15.43
C ASP A 527 -3.98 5.07 -14.75
N ASP A 528 -4.05 5.00 -13.41
CA ASP A 528 -4.27 3.75 -12.67
C ASP A 528 -5.76 3.42 -12.60
N GLY A 529 -6.29 2.88 -13.71
CA GLY A 529 -7.66 2.37 -13.82
C GLY A 529 -7.77 0.87 -13.58
N SER A 530 -6.88 0.27 -12.78
CA SER A 530 -6.86 -1.19 -12.59
C SER A 530 -8.13 -1.72 -11.90
N ALA A 531 -8.58 -2.91 -12.31
CA ALA A 531 -9.77 -3.56 -11.78
C ALA A 531 -9.67 -3.94 -10.29
N VAL A 532 -8.45 -4.04 -9.74
CA VAL A 532 -8.27 -4.30 -8.29
C VAL A 532 -8.65 -3.13 -7.41
N ASN A 533 -8.75 -1.92 -8.00
CA ASN A 533 -9.09 -0.71 -7.27
C ASN A 533 -10.53 -0.77 -6.73
N VAL A 534 -11.40 -1.63 -7.27
CA VAL A 534 -12.79 -1.76 -6.79
C VAL A 534 -12.93 -2.34 -5.38
N PHE A 535 -11.85 -2.75 -4.72
CA PHE A 535 -11.92 -3.28 -3.37
C PHE A 535 -10.73 -2.86 -2.52
N ASP A 536 -10.08 -1.75 -2.87
CA ASP A 536 -8.86 -1.27 -2.22
C ASP A 536 -9.10 -0.38 -0.98
N LEU A 537 -10.38 -0.13 -0.66
CA LEU A 537 -10.86 0.78 0.40
C LEU A 537 -10.59 2.26 0.13
N GLN A 538 -10.19 2.64 -1.09
CA GLN A 538 -9.94 4.01 -1.50
C GLN A 538 -11.02 4.48 -2.47
N PHE A 539 -11.98 5.26 -1.99
CA PHE A 539 -13.04 5.81 -2.84
C PHE A 539 -12.55 6.79 -3.93
N THR A 540 -11.27 7.20 -3.86
CA THR A 540 -10.61 8.06 -4.84
C THR A 540 -9.90 7.30 -5.95
N SER A 541 -9.58 6.01 -5.76
CA SER A 541 -9.12 5.13 -6.83
C SER A 541 -10.34 4.53 -7.55
N ILE A 542 -10.15 4.10 -8.80
CA ILE A 542 -11.22 3.52 -9.60
C ILE A 542 -10.70 2.39 -10.49
N TRP A 543 -11.53 1.39 -10.74
CA TRP A 543 -11.46 0.66 -12.01
C TRP A 543 -12.00 1.56 -13.11
N HIS A 544 -11.32 1.63 -14.24
CA HIS A 544 -11.78 2.32 -15.44
C HIS A 544 -11.49 1.46 -16.67
N THR A 545 -12.45 1.31 -17.58
CA THR A 545 -12.18 0.66 -18.87
C THR A 545 -11.29 1.54 -19.74
N GLU A 546 -10.41 0.92 -20.53
CA GLU A 546 -9.41 1.62 -21.35
C GLU A 546 -10.01 2.79 -22.15
N TRP A 547 -9.36 3.96 -22.07
CA TRP A 547 -9.74 5.18 -22.78
C TRP A 547 -8.57 5.83 -23.53
N GLU A 548 -7.32 5.62 -23.10
CA GLU A 548 -6.16 6.27 -23.71
C GLU A 548 -5.81 5.65 -25.08
N ASN A 549 -5.63 4.33 -25.11
CA ASN A 549 -5.18 3.62 -26.32
C ASN A 549 -6.34 3.05 -27.15
N ARG A 550 -7.41 2.63 -26.46
CA ARG A 550 -8.65 2.10 -27.06
C ARG A 550 -9.84 2.66 -26.29
N SER A 551 -11.05 2.42 -26.80
CA SER A 551 -12.31 2.68 -26.08
C SER A 551 -13.31 1.58 -26.43
N PRO A 552 -13.09 0.33 -25.94
CA PRO A 552 -13.98 -0.79 -26.25
C PRO A 552 -15.40 -0.45 -25.79
N LYS A 553 -16.41 -0.83 -26.58
CA LYS A 553 -17.81 -0.54 -26.23
C LYS A 553 -18.35 -1.59 -25.23
N PRO A 554 -19.34 -1.22 -24.40
CA PRO A 554 -20.08 -2.16 -23.58
C PRO A 554 -20.65 -3.34 -24.39
N PRO A 555 -20.90 -4.50 -23.76
CA PRO A 555 -20.86 -4.71 -22.31
C PRO A 555 -19.45 -4.87 -21.74
N HIS A 556 -19.24 -4.39 -20.53
CA HIS A 556 -18.00 -4.54 -19.76
C HIS A 556 -18.20 -5.46 -18.56
N GLN A 557 -17.18 -6.20 -18.16
CA GLN A 557 -17.28 -7.20 -17.10
C GLN A 557 -16.10 -7.17 -16.15
N ILE A 558 -16.40 -7.37 -14.88
CA ILE A 558 -15.43 -7.70 -13.84
C ILE A 558 -15.87 -8.98 -13.11
N VAL A 559 -14.92 -9.86 -12.83
CA VAL A 559 -15.13 -11.11 -12.10
C VAL A 559 -14.13 -11.21 -10.96
N ILE A 560 -14.66 -11.48 -9.77
CA ILE A 560 -13.91 -11.55 -8.52
C ILE A 560 -14.07 -12.96 -7.93
N ASP A 561 -12.95 -13.64 -7.68
CA ASP A 561 -12.88 -14.82 -6.79
C ASP A 561 -12.83 -14.32 -5.35
N LEU A 562 -13.77 -14.75 -4.52
CA LEU A 562 -13.90 -14.39 -3.11
C LEU A 562 -12.97 -15.22 -2.20
N GLY A 563 -12.24 -16.18 -2.78
CA GLY A 563 -11.28 -17.06 -2.11
C GLY A 563 -11.92 -18.27 -1.43
N LYS A 564 -13.19 -18.17 -1.03
CA LYS A 564 -14.01 -19.27 -0.50
C LYS A 564 -15.49 -19.06 -0.81
N ASN A 565 -16.30 -20.07 -0.52
CA ASN A 565 -17.76 -19.95 -0.63
C ASN A 565 -18.31 -19.05 0.49
N TYR A 566 -19.19 -18.12 0.11
CA TYR A 566 -20.03 -17.33 1.00
C TYR A 566 -21.49 -17.50 0.58
N GLU A 567 -22.41 -17.33 1.53
CA GLU A 567 -23.84 -17.21 1.24
C GLU A 567 -24.18 -15.72 1.07
N LEU A 568 -24.24 -15.24 -0.16
CA LEU A 568 -24.36 -13.81 -0.48
C LEU A 568 -25.81 -13.39 -0.63
N GLY A 569 -26.17 -12.20 -0.11
CA GLY A 569 -27.51 -11.63 -0.23
C GLY A 569 -27.58 -10.26 -0.92
N SER A 570 -26.49 -9.49 -0.93
CA SER A 570 -26.47 -8.20 -1.65
C SER A 570 -25.06 -7.76 -2.04
N VAL A 571 -25.01 -6.80 -2.97
CA VAL A 571 -23.81 -6.04 -3.32
C VAL A 571 -24.09 -4.55 -3.18
N LYS A 572 -23.08 -3.79 -2.75
CA LYS A 572 -23.04 -2.34 -2.90
C LYS A 572 -21.96 -1.98 -3.91
N VAL A 573 -22.28 -1.05 -4.80
CA VAL A 573 -21.37 -0.51 -5.81
C VAL A 573 -21.27 0.99 -5.62
N LEU A 574 -20.06 1.51 -5.52
CA LEU A 574 -19.76 2.94 -5.44
C LEU A 574 -19.26 3.41 -6.82
N PRO A 575 -19.95 4.35 -7.49
CA PRO A 575 -19.42 4.99 -8.69
C PRO A 575 -18.20 5.87 -8.38
N ARG A 576 -17.46 6.32 -9.40
CA ARG A 576 -16.37 7.30 -9.22
C ARG A 576 -16.86 8.60 -8.56
N GLN A 577 -16.00 9.22 -7.75
CA GLN A 577 -16.37 10.37 -6.91
C GLN A 577 -16.08 11.74 -7.53
N ASP A 578 -15.14 11.79 -8.47
CA ASP A 578 -14.62 13.02 -9.08
C ASP A 578 -15.53 13.55 -10.21
N ASN A 579 -16.11 12.68 -11.04
CA ASN A 579 -16.97 13.07 -12.15
C ASN A 579 -18.05 12.01 -12.53
N ALA A 580 -18.71 12.17 -13.69
CA ALA A 580 -19.82 11.33 -14.13
C ALA A 580 -19.52 10.38 -15.31
N ASN A 581 -18.32 10.43 -15.87
CA ASN A 581 -17.91 9.56 -16.97
C ASN A 581 -17.80 8.10 -16.50
N GLY A 582 -18.32 7.16 -17.29
CA GLY A 582 -18.22 5.73 -16.99
C GLY A 582 -19.15 5.24 -15.89
N ARG A 583 -20.08 6.07 -15.40
CA ARG A 583 -21.08 5.61 -14.44
C ARG A 583 -21.99 4.59 -15.12
N ILE A 584 -22.05 3.40 -14.54
CA ILE A 584 -22.87 2.31 -15.04
C ILE A 584 -24.35 2.74 -14.97
N LYS A 585 -25.10 2.41 -16.01
CA LYS A 585 -26.56 2.49 -16.01
C LYS A 585 -27.13 1.08 -15.88
N ASP A 586 -27.24 0.33 -16.96
CA ASP A 586 -27.85 -0.99 -16.94
C ASP A 586 -26.80 -2.06 -16.60
N TYR A 587 -27.14 -3.03 -15.75
CA TYR A 587 -26.22 -4.06 -15.28
C TYR A 587 -26.86 -5.43 -15.15
N LYS A 588 -26.01 -6.46 -15.11
CA LYS A 588 -26.32 -7.82 -14.66
C LYS A 588 -25.30 -8.27 -13.62
N ILE A 589 -25.77 -9.03 -12.63
CA ILE A 589 -24.94 -9.67 -11.60
C ILE A 589 -25.09 -11.17 -11.73
N TYR A 590 -23.96 -11.89 -11.65
CA TYR A 590 -23.91 -13.33 -11.67
C TYR A 590 -23.13 -13.86 -10.47
N LEU A 591 -23.63 -14.95 -9.89
CA LEU A 591 -23.00 -15.68 -8.81
C LEU A 591 -22.73 -17.13 -9.22
N SER A 592 -21.56 -17.66 -8.85
CA SER A 592 -21.22 -19.05 -9.11
C SER A 592 -20.29 -19.64 -8.04
N THR A 593 -20.38 -20.95 -7.80
CA THR A 593 -19.42 -21.70 -6.96
C THR A 593 -18.19 -22.17 -7.74
N THR A 594 -18.25 -22.12 -9.07
CA THR A 594 -17.15 -22.48 -9.99
C THR A 594 -16.83 -21.31 -10.90
N LEU A 595 -15.59 -21.25 -11.41
CA LEU A 595 -15.18 -20.15 -12.29
C LEU A 595 -16.05 -20.16 -13.56
N PHE A 596 -16.48 -18.98 -14.00
CA PHE A 596 -17.35 -18.85 -15.17
C PHE A 596 -16.68 -19.42 -16.42
N LYS A 597 -17.48 -20.02 -17.30
CA LYS A 597 -16.99 -20.70 -18.49
C LYS A 597 -16.20 -19.72 -19.37
N GLY A 598 -15.01 -20.15 -19.79
CA GLY A 598 -14.12 -19.36 -20.65
C GLY A 598 -13.18 -18.43 -19.89
N LEU A 599 -13.22 -18.41 -18.55
CA LEU A 599 -12.29 -17.68 -17.68
C LEU A 599 -11.24 -18.56 -17.03
#